data_AF-A0A377CAF3-F1
#
_entry.id   AF-A0A377CAF3-F1
#
_cell.length_a   1.000
_cell.length_b   1.000
_cell.length_c   1.000
_cell.angle_alpha   90.00
_cell.angle_beta   90.00
_cell.angle_gamma   90.00
#
_symmetry.space_group_name_H-M   'P 1'
#
loop_
_entity.id
_entity.type
_entity.pdbx_description
1 polymer ?
#
loop_
_entity_poly.entity_id
_entity_poly.type
_entity_poly.pdbx_seq_one_letter_code
_entity_poly.pdbx_strand_id
1 'polypeptide(L)'
;MPEADEVLPAPLPPYRVLTGLVDRFGRTQTFHREAAGEFSGEITGVTDGAGRHFQLVLTTQAQRAEEARQQAISGGTEPSAFPDTLPGYTEYGRDNGIRLSAVWLTPRPGIPGEFTCRAAGTLWLDAARRTGGGV
;
A
#
# COMPACT_ATOMS: atom_id res chain seq x y z
N MET A 1 -0.16 39.14 -33.98
CA MET A 1 0.14 37.73 -34.32
C MET A 1 1.22 37.29 -33.33
N PRO A 2 1.09 36.15 -32.62
CA PRO A 2 2.18 35.66 -31.81
C PRO A 2 3.37 35.34 -32.72
N GLU A 3 4.59 35.57 -32.23
CA GLU A 3 5.81 35.42 -33.02
C GLU A 3 6.07 33.95 -33.37
N ALA A 4 6.51 33.70 -34.60
CA ALA A 4 6.69 32.35 -35.17
C ALA A 4 7.85 31.55 -34.55
N ASP A 5 8.48 32.07 -33.49
CA ASP A 5 9.64 31.49 -32.82
C ASP A 5 9.34 31.06 -31.37
N GLU A 6 8.06 30.94 -31.00
CA GLU A 6 7.65 30.29 -29.76
C GLU A 6 8.03 28.80 -29.82
N VAL A 7 9.16 28.46 -29.18
CA VAL A 7 9.64 27.10 -29.01
C VAL A 7 8.55 26.25 -28.35
N LEU A 8 8.06 25.25 -29.07
CA LEU A 8 7.04 24.34 -28.56
C LEU A 8 7.60 23.60 -27.32
N PRO A 9 6.78 23.41 -26.27
CA PRO A 9 7.20 22.65 -25.10
C PRO A 9 7.62 21.23 -25.51
N ALA A 10 8.63 20.70 -24.83
CA ALA A 10 9.15 19.37 -25.11
C ALA A 10 8.02 18.32 -25.14
N PRO A 11 8.06 17.36 -26.09
CA PRO A 11 7.04 16.35 -26.21
C PRO A 11 6.95 15.53 -24.91
N LEU A 12 5.71 15.25 -24.52
CA LEU A 12 5.45 14.55 -23.27
C LEU A 12 5.91 13.08 -23.38
N PRO A 13 6.48 12.51 -22.30
CA PRO A 13 6.97 11.14 -22.33
C PRO A 13 5.85 10.13 -22.65
N PRO A 14 6.20 9.00 -23.28
CA PRO A 14 5.22 7.99 -23.72
C PRO A 14 4.48 7.33 -22.55
N TYR A 15 5.07 7.32 -21.35
CA TYR A 15 4.45 6.82 -20.13
C TYR A 15 4.26 7.96 -19.13
N ARG A 16 3.08 7.99 -18.52
CA ARG A 16 2.73 8.95 -17.48
C ARG A 16 2.52 8.21 -16.17
N VAL A 17 2.97 8.85 -15.10
CA VAL A 17 2.79 8.34 -13.75
C VAL A 17 1.53 8.98 -13.18
N LEU A 18 0.64 8.17 -12.60
CA LEU A 18 -0.52 8.69 -11.87
C LEU A 18 -0.02 9.35 -10.58
N THR A 19 -0.14 10.68 -10.51
CA THR A 19 0.26 11.53 -9.38
C THR A 19 -0.93 12.13 -8.65
N GLY A 20 -2.11 12.16 -9.26
CA GLY A 20 -3.34 12.59 -8.59
C GLY A 20 -4.61 12.32 -9.39
N LEU A 21 -5.74 12.40 -8.69
CA LEU A 21 -7.08 12.25 -9.24
C LEU A 21 -7.94 13.41 -8.75
N VAL A 22 -8.61 14.10 -9.68
CA VAL A 22 -9.54 15.19 -9.37
C VAL A 22 -10.95 14.73 -9.68
N ASP A 23 -11.87 14.88 -8.73
CA ASP A 23 -13.28 14.54 -8.94
C ASP A 23 -14.09 15.71 -9.54
N ARG A 24 -15.36 15.47 -9.88
CA ARG A 24 -16.26 16.49 -10.45
C ARG A 24 -16.55 17.68 -9.53
N PHE A 25 -16.24 17.56 -8.25
CA PHE A 25 -16.43 18.60 -7.24
C PHE A 25 -15.14 19.40 -6.98
N GLY A 26 -14.07 19.13 -7.73
CA GLY A 26 -12.78 19.79 -7.58
C GLY A 26 -11.94 19.27 -6.41
N ARG A 27 -12.36 18.17 -5.76
CA ARG A 27 -11.54 17.55 -4.70
C ARG A 27 -10.41 16.78 -5.34
N THR A 28 -9.20 16.98 -4.82
CA THR A 28 -7.97 16.37 -5.35
C THR A 28 -7.45 15.30 -4.40
N GLN A 29 -7.26 14.08 -4.91
CA GLN A 29 -6.47 13.05 -4.28
C GLN A 29 -5.06 13.08 -4.88
N THR A 30 -4.02 13.22 -4.04
CA THR A 30 -2.62 13.25 -4.47
C THR A 30 -1.93 11.96 -4.06
N PHE A 31 -1.19 11.34 -4.97
CA PHE A 31 -0.43 10.12 -4.73
C PHE A 31 1.05 10.44 -4.58
N HIS A 32 1.64 9.99 -3.46
CA HIS A 32 3.06 10.10 -3.15
C HIS A 32 3.71 8.75 -3.42
N ARG A 33 4.85 8.80 -4.11
CA ARG A 33 5.59 7.60 -4.50
C ARG A 33 6.94 7.58 -3.83
N GLU A 34 7.40 6.38 -3.52
CA GLU A 34 8.74 6.19 -2.98
C GLU A 34 9.79 6.55 -4.05
N ALA A 35 10.72 7.42 -3.70
CA ALA A 35 11.74 7.89 -4.64
C ALA A 35 12.81 6.82 -4.89
N ALA A 36 13.16 6.03 -3.86
CA ALA A 36 14.24 5.07 -3.92
C ALA A 36 14.03 3.89 -2.95
N GLY A 37 14.75 2.80 -3.18
CA GLY A 37 14.68 1.59 -2.33
C GLY A 37 13.79 0.49 -2.90
N GLU A 38 13.45 -0.49 -2.06
CA GLU A 38 12.73 -1.71 -2.45
C GLU A 38 11.34 -1.44 -3.04
N PHE A 39 10.71 -0.34 -2.64
CA PHE A 39 9.38 0.08 -3.12
C PHE A 39 9.42 1.24 -4.11
N SER A 40 10.57 1.53 -4.73
CA SER A 40 10.72 2.67 -5.63
C SER A 40 9.65 2.67 -6.73
N GLY A 41 9.00 3.82 -6.89
CA GLY A 41 7.91 4.01 -7.85
C GLY A 41 6.54 3.52 -7.36
N GLU A 42 6.45 2.75 -6.27
CA GLU A 42 5.16 2.37 -5.68
C GLU A 42 4.54 3.52 -4.88
N ILE A 43 3.21 3.50 -4.76
CA ILE A 43 2.47 4.52 -4.00
C ILE A 43 2.59 4.20 -2.51
N THR A 44 3.32 5.03 -1.77
CA THR A 44 3.52 4.90 -0.32
C THR A 44 2.73 5.94 0.47
N GLY A 45 2.15 6.95 -0.18
CA GLY A 45 1.34 7.94 0.49
C GLY A 45 0.17 8.43 -0.35
N VAL A 46 -0.92 8.82 0.31
CA VAL A 46 -2.09 9.41 -0.33
C VAL A 46 -2.56 10.61 0.48
N THR A 47 -2.65 11.78 -0.16
CA THR A 47 -3.33 12.94 0.42
C THR A 47 -4.72 13.06 -0.18
N ASP A 48 -5.76 13.08 0.64
CA ASP A 48 -7.12 13.29 0.15
C ASP A 48 -7.47 14.78 -0.03
N GLY A 49 -8.64 15.06 -0.60
CA GLY A 49 -9.10 16.43 -0.82
C GLY A 49 -9.42 17.22 0.46
N ALA A 50 -9.44 16.57 1.62
CA ALA A 50 -9.56 17.22 2.92
C ALA A 50 -8.20 17.52 3.56
N GLY A 51 -7.09 17.20 2.87
CA GLY A 51 -5.73 17.39 3.36
C GLY A 51 -5.29 16.34 4.38
N ARG A 52 -6.00 15.23 4.52
CA ARG A 52 -5.58 14.09 5.35
C ARG A 52 -4.52 13.31 4.61
N HIS A 53 -3.44 12.95 5.30
CA HIS A 53 -2.34 12.17 4.73
C HIS A 53 -2.42 10.72 5.21
N PHE A 54 -2.46 9.78 4.28
CA PHE A 54 -2.44 8.35 4.54
C PHE A 54 -1.09 7.77 4.13
N GLN A 55 -0.38 7.14 5.04
CA GLN A 55 0.81 6.34 4.75
C GLN A 55 0.39 4.91 4.44
N LEU A 56 0.77 4.42 3.27
CA LEU A 56 0.58 3.05 2.85
C LEU A 56 1.84 2.27 3.21
N VAL A 57 1.70 1.27 4.08
CA VAL A 57 2.80 0.34 4.38
C VAL A 57 2.74 -0.79 3.39
N LEU A 58 3.83 -0.94 2.67
CA LEU A 58 4.01 -1.96 1.66
C LEU A 58 4.82 -3.11 2.26
N THR A 59 4.54 -4.31 1.77
CA THR A 59 5.26 -5.53 2.14
C THR A 59 5.57 -6.34 0.90
N THR A 60 6.67 -7.07 0.94
CA THR A 60 7.06 -8.00 -0.12
C THR A 60 6.51 -9.40 0.14
N GLN A 61 6.46 -10.24 -0.90
CA GLN A 61 6.06 -11.64 -0.74
C GLN A 61 6.98 -12.38 0.24
N ALA A 62 8.29 -12.12 0.19
CA ALA A 62 9.26 -12.73 1.08
C ALA A 62 9.00 -12.38 2.55
N GLN A 63 8.72 -11.11 2.84
CA GLN A 63 8.35 -10.67 4.20
C GLN A 63 7.09 -11.39 4.69
N ARG A 64 6.06 -11.50 3.85
CA ARG A 64 4.81 -12.21 4.23
C ARG A 64 5.03 -13.70 4.46
N ALA A 65 5.86 -14.35 3.65
CA ALA A 65 6.18 -15.75 3.84
C ALA A 65 6.93 -15.97 5.16
N GLU A 66 7.86 -15.08 5.50
CA GLU A 66 8.59 -15.14 6.77
C GLU A 66 7.68 -14.91 7.97
N GLU A 67 6.80 -13.90 7.93
CA GLU A 67 5.79 -13.67 8.97
C GLU A 67 4.88 -14.90 9.14
N ALA A 68 4.46 -15.53 8.04
CA ALA A 68 3.63 -16.73 8.09
C ALA A 68 4.37 -17.93 8.72
N ARG A 69 5.69 -18.06 8.51
CA ARG A 69 6.51 -19.07 9.20
C ARG A 69 6.62 -18.78 10.69
N GLN A 70 6.90 -17.54 11.07
CA GLN A 70 7.00 -17.14 12.47
C GLN A 70 5.68 -17.38 13.23
N GLN A 71 4.55 -17.14 12.57
CA GLN A 71 3.23 -17.47 13.11
C GLN A 71 3.02 -18.97 13.29
N ALA A 72 3.44 -19.80 12.32
CA ALA A 72 3.35 -21.26 12.44
C ALA A 72 4.20 -21.80 13.61
N ILE A 73 5.43 -21.28 13.77
CA ILE A 73 6.32 -21.62 14.89
C ILE A 73 5.71 -21.21 16.22
N SER A 74 5.18 -19.99 16.33
CA SER A 74 4.53 -19.51 17.56
C SER A 74 3.20 -20.23 17.86
N GLY A 75 2.52 -20.73 16.83
CA GLY A 75 1.25 -21.47 16.93
C GLY A 75 1.41 -22.98 17.11
N GLY A 76 2.64 -23.50 17.16
CA GLY A 76 2.91 -24.93 17.33
C GLY A 76 2.35 -25.83 16.23
N THR A 77 2.17 -25.28 15.02
CA THR A 77 1.56 -25.96 13.87
C THR A 77 2.63 -26.27 12.81
N GLU A 78 2.38 -27.31 12.00
CA GLU A 78 3.17 -27.70 10.81
C GLU A 78 3.63 -26.49 9.96
N PRO A 79 4.77 -26.60 9.25
CA PRO A 79 5.34 -25.48 8.49
C PRO A 79 4.31 -24.86 7.54
N SER A 80 4.19 -23.53 7.60
CA SER A 80 3.21 -22.77 6.81
C SER A 80 3.38 -23.04 5.31
N ALA A 81 2.29 -23.46 4.66
CA ALA A 81 2.21 -23.65 3.20
C ALA A 81 2.09 -22.32 2.43
N PHE A 82 2.35 -21.19 3.08
CA PHE A 82 2.30 -19.88 2.44
C PHE A 82 3.42 -19.78 1.38
N PRO A 83 3.09 -19.42 0.13
CA PRO A 83 4.07 -19.44 -0.95
C PRO A 83 5.14 -18.38 -0.76
N ASP A 84 6.39 -18.69 -1.09
CA ASP A 84 7.50 -17.73 -1.06
C ASP A 84 7.54 -16.78 -2.25
N THR A 85 6.97 -17.21 -3.37
CA THR A 85 7.01 -16.48 -4.64
C THR A 85 5.62 -16.42 -5.23
N LEU A 86 5.27 -15.26 -5.80
CA LEU A 86 4.05 -15.11 -6.59
C LEU A 86 4.37 -15.25 -8.09
N PRO A 87 3.37 -15.60 -8.91
CA PRO A 87 3.51 -15.51 -10.37
C PRO A 87 3.94 -14.09 -10.76
N GLY A 88 4.98 -13.96 -11.58
CA GLY A 88 5.50 -12.64 -11.98
C GLY A 88 4.58 -11.86 -12.93
N TYR A 89 3.46 -12.45 -13.37
CA TYR A 89 2.51 -11.82 -14.28
C TYR A 89 1.07 -12.14 -13.87
N THR A 90 0.23 -11.12 -14.00
CA THR A 90 -1.23 -11.16 -13.87
C THR A 90 -1.87 -10.80 -15.20
N GLU A 91 -3.20 -10.88 -15.28
CA GLU A 91 -3.96 -10.38 -16.43
C GLU A 91 -3.75 -8.86 -16.69
N TYR A 92 -3.30 -8.11 -15.67
CA TYR A 92 -3.05 -6.66 -15.73
C TYR A 92 -1.57 -6.31 -15.94
N GLY A 93 -0.70 -7.30 -16.16
CA GLY A 93 0.72 -7.10 -16.39
C GLY A 93 1.62 -7.67 -15.31
N ARG A 94 2.87 -7.21 -15.28
CA ARG A 94 3.91 -7.72 -14.38
C ARG A 94 3.58 -7.39 -12.93
N ASP A 95 3.67 -8.39 -12.07
CA ASP A 95 3.51 -8.25 -10.63
C ASP A 95 4.89 -8.28 -9.94
N ASN A 96 5.17 -7.23 -9.16
CA ASN A 96 6.41 -7.11 -8.39
C ASN A 96 6.34 -7.84 -7.04
N GLY A 97 5.21 -8.48 -6.71
CA GLY A 97 5.03 -9.20 -5.45
C GLY A 97 4.84 -8.29 -4.23
N ILE A 98 4.66 -6.99 -4.46
CA ILE A 98 4.43 -5.97 -3.44
C ILE A 98 2.93 -5.89 -3.13
N ARG A 99 2.58 -5.85 -1.85
CA ARG A 99 1.18 -5.72 -1.39
C ARG A 99 1.08 -4.70 -0.26
N LEU A 100 -0.11 -4.17 -0.09
CA LEU A 100 -0.46 -3.31 1.03
C LEU A 100 -0.61 -4.17 2.30
N SER A 101 0.15 -3.87 3.35
CA SER A 101 0.01 -4.53 4.65
C SER A 101 -0.84 -3.70 5.62
N ALA A 102 -0.68 -2.37 5.61
CA ALA A 102 -1.41 -1.46 6.49
C ALA A 102 -1.57 -0.07 5.87
N VAL A 103 -2.55 0.68 6.37
CA VAL A 103 -2.73 2.10 6.07
C VAL A 103 -2.75 2.87 7.38
N TRP A 104 -1.92 3.90 7.50
CA TRP A 104 -1.88 4.78 8.66
C TRP A 104 -2.36 6.17 8.28
N LEU A 105 -3.19 6.78 9.11
CA LEU A 105 -3.51 8.20 8.99
C LEU A 105 -2.41 8.99 9.71
N THR A 106 -1.60 9.74 8.98
CA THR A 106 -0.57 10.60 9.56
C THR A 106 -1.21 11.86 10.13
N PRO A 107 -1.05 12.14 11.44
CA PRO A 107 -1.50 13.41 12.02
C PRO A 107 -0.73 14.57 11.40
N ARG A 108 -1.43 15.65 11.10
CA ARG A 108 -0.81 16.89 10.63
C ARG A 108 0.18 17.40 11.71
N PRO A 109 1.44 17.74 11.37
CA PRO A 109 2.36 18.34 12.35
C PRO A 109 1.77 19.69 12.79
N GLY A 110 1.33 19.78 14.05
CA GLY A 110 0.71 20.97 14.63
C GLY A 110 -0.57 20.76 15.44
N ILE A 111 -1.15 19.54 15.46
CA ILE A 111 -2.28 19.21 16.36
C ILE A 111 -1.91 17.96 17.19
N PRO A 112 -1.76 18.05 18.52
CA PRO A 112 -1.59 16.87 19.37
C PRO A 112 -2.93 16.13 19.49
N GLY A 113 -2.99 14.93 18.93
CA GLY A 113 -4.17 14.05 18.99
C GLY A 113 -3.91 12.72 18.29
N GLU A 114 -4.18 11.63 19.00
CA GLU A 114 -4.01 10.25 18.55
C GLU A 114 -5.10 9.89 17.53
N PHE A 115 -4.72 9.52 16.31
CA PHE A 115 -5.66 9.00 15.30
C PHE A 115 -5.12 7.70 14.69
N THR A 116 -5.09 6.64 15.50
CA THR A 116 -4.85 5.29 15.01
C THR A 116 -6.11 4.77 14.29
N CYS A 117 -6.17 4.88 12.96
CA CYS A 117 -7.02 4.00 12.17
C CYS A 117 -6.19 2.78 11.76
N ARG A 118 -6.09 1.78 12.64
CA ARG A 118 -5.57 0.47 12.26
C ARG A 118 -6.60 -0.19 11.36
N ALA A 119 -6.49 -0.03 10.04
CA ALA A 119 -7.07 -0.99 9.12
C ALA A 119 -6.24 -2.27 9.24
N ALA A 120 -6.46 -3.01 10.33
CA ALA A 120 -5.91 -4.34 10.50
C ALA A 120 -6.54 -5.20 9.40
N GLY A 121 -5.73 -5.68 8.46
CA GLY A 121 -6.03 -6.91 7.72
C GLY A 121 -6.04 -8.15 8.62
N THR A 122 -6.46 -8.02 9.88
CA THR A 122 -6.53 -9.11 10.86
C THR A 122 -7.99 -9.36 11.18
N LEU A 123 -8.67 -9.96 10.22
CA LEU A 123 -9.88 -10.74 10.47
C LEU A 123 -9.90 -11.91 9.49
N TRP A 124 -8.97 -12.83 9.70
CA TRP A 124 -9.13 -14.24 9.33
C TRP A 124 -9.02 -15.05 10.62
N LEU A 125 -10.16 -15.64 11.02
CA LEU A 125 -10.39 -16.67 12.04
C LEU A 125 -9.79 -16.45 13.45
N ASP A 126 -10.45 -15.62 14.26
CA ASP A 126 -10.61 -15.89 15.70
C ASP A 126 -12.04 -16.40 15.96
N ALA A 127 -12.37 -17.53 15.34
CA ALA A 127 -13.56 -18.33 15.65
C ALA A 127 -13.17 -19.77 15.95
N ALA A 128 -12.17 -19.94 16.82
CA ALA A 128 -11.90 -21.20 17.50
C ALA A 128 -11.45 -20.94 18.95
N ARG A 129 -12.22 -20.14 19.71
CA ARG A 129 -12.30 -20.36 21.16
C ARG A 129 -13.21 -21.58 21.35
N ARG A 130 -12.66 -22.73 21.70
CA ARG A 130 -12.23 -23.08 23.07
C ARG A 130 -13.41 -23.03 24.04
N THR A 131 -14.20 -24.09 24.01
CA THR A 131 -14.75 -24.76 25.20
C THR A 131 -14.10 -26.16 25.15
N GLY A 132 -13.10 -26.55 25.96
CA GLY A 132 -13.12 -26.62 27.43
C GLY A 132 -14.43 -27.29 27.86
N GLY A 133 -14.56 -28.58 28.18
CA GLY A 133 -13.63 -29.57 28.70
C GLY A 133 -14.21 -30.08 30.04
N GLY A 134 -14.41 -31.40 30.18
CA GLY A 134 -14.49 -32.07 31.49
C GLY A 134 -15.81 -32.74 31.88
N VAL A 135 -15.70 -34.08 32.01
CA VAL A 135 -16.48 -35.10 32.74
C VAL A 135 -17.97 -35.28 32.46
#